data_AF-A0A1G0MCM9-F1
#
_entry.id   AF-A0A1G0MCM9-F1
#
_cell.length_a   1.000
_cell.length_b   1.000
_cell.length_c   1.000
_cell.angle_alpha   90.00
_cell.angle_beta   90.00
_cell.angle_gamma   90.00
#
_symmetry.space_group_name_H-M   'P 1'
#
loop_
_entity.id
_entity.type
_entity.pdbx_description
1 polymer ?
#
loop_
_entity_poly.entity_id
_entity_poly.type
_entity_poly.pdbx_seq_one_letter_code
_entity_poly.pdbx_strand_id
1 'polypeptide(L)' 'MLIPIITTTREPDSVPPHVLDRMLASGEIHAFERSSGWAMVGRDPIRSANRPFRGVERRRSVVFHQTSLAA' A
#
# COMPACT_ATOMS: atom_id res chain seq x y z
N MET A 1 12.69 11.45 2.42
CA MET A 1 12.78 11.00 1.01
C MET A 1 11.67 11.67 0.23
N LEU A 2 11.93 12.01 -1.03
CA LEU A 2 10.92 12.48 -1.97
C LEU A 2 10.63 11.34 -2.97
N ILE A 3 9.38 11.26 -3.40
CA ILE A 3 8.89 10.26 -4.35
C ILE A 3 8.60 10.99 -5.66
N PRO A 4 9.28 10.65 -6.76
CA PRO A 4 8.96 11.17 -8.08
C PRO A 4 7.54 10.80 -8.50
N ILE A 5 6.82 11.77 -9.05
CA ILE A 5 5.44 11.63 -9.53
C ILE A 5 5.27 12.23 -10.92
N ILE A 6 4.26 11.73 -11.62
CA ILE A 6 3.72 12.32 -12.84
C ILE A 6 2.28 12.70 -12.51
N THR A 7 1.99 13.99 -12.50
CA THR A 7 0.65 14.52 -12.24
C THR A 7 -0.23 14.44 -13.47
N THR A 8 -1.53 14.67 -13.28
CA THR A 8 -2.49 14.79 -14.39
C THR A 8 -2.16 15.95 -15.33
N THR A 9 -1.50 17.01 -14.82
CA THR A 9 -0.99 18.12 -15.63
C THR A 9 0.24 17.76 -16.46
N ARG A 10 0.72 16.50 -16.37
CA ARG A 10 1.90 15.94 -17.07
C ARG A 10 3.24 16.57 -16.71
N GLU A 11 3.29 17.35 -15.64
CA GLU A 11 4.55 17.88 -15.12
C GLU A 11 5.16 16.86 -14.15
N PRO A 12 6.43 16.46 -14.36
CA PRO A 12 7.14 15.62 -13.41
C PRO A 12 7.48 16.44 -12.16
N ASP A 13 7.16 15.91 -10.98
CA ASP A 13 7.45 16.54 -9.70
C ASP A 13 7.92 15.48 -8.68
N SER A 14 8.27 15.89 -7.47
CA SER A 14 8.70 15.01 -6.39
C SER A 14 8.10 15.44 -5.06
N VAL A 15 7.32 14.55 -4.45
CA VAL A 15 6.55 14.87 -3.24
C VAL A 15 6.97 14.01 -2.04
N PRO A 16 6.80 14.51 -0.80
CA PRO A 16 6.95 13.67 0.38
C PRO A 16 5.91 12.53 0.42
N PRO A 17 6.22 11.39 1.08
CA PRO A 17 5.30 10.25 1.17
C PRO A 17 3.91 10.59 1.75
N HIS A 18 3.86 11.49 2.75
CA HIS A 18 2.59 11.89 3.35
C HIS A 18 1.70 12.74 2.42
N VAL A 19 2.30 13.37 1.40
CA VAL A 19 1.57 14.12 0.37
C VAL A 19 1.08 13.18 -0.73
N LEU A 20 1.90 12.18 -1.09
CA LEU A 20 1.55 11.15 -2.07
C LEU A 20 0.21 10.47 -1.75
N ASP A 21 0.00 10.08 -0.49
CA ASP A 21 -1.26 9.43 -0.07
C ASP A 21 -2.49 10.31 -0.32
N ARG A 22 -2.37 11.63 -0.03
CA ARG A 22 -3.44 12.59 -0.27
C ARG A 22 -3.73 12.74 -1.76
N MET A 23 -2.68 12.86 -2.58
CA MET A 23 -2.80 13.06 -4.02
C MET A 23 -3.28 11.80 -4.76
N LEU A 24 -2.95 10.61 -4.26
CA LEU A 24 -3.53 9.35 -4.72
C LEU A 24 -5.03 9.28 -4.42
N ALA A 25 -5.45 9.75 -3.23
CA ALA A 25 -6.86 9.80 -2.86
C ALA A 25 -7.65 10.85 -3.65
N SER A 26 -7.04 11.98 -4.02
CA SER A 26 -7.68 13.01 -4.86
C SER A 26 -7.65 12.68 -6.36
N GLY A 27 -6.88 11.68 -6.78
CA GLY A 27 -6.75 11.29 -8.19
C GLY A 27 -5.91 12.26 -9.03
N GLU A 28 -5.11 13.12 -8.40
CA GLU A 28 -4.28 14.12 -9.08
C GLU A 28 -3.03 13.51 -9.73
N ILE A 29 -2.63 12.31 -9.32
CA ILE A 29 -1.43 11.60 -9.79
C ILE A 29 -1.77 10.55 -10.83
N HIS A 30 -0.99 10.54 -11.91
CA HIS A 30 -1.06 9.54 -12.96
C HIS A 30 -0.09 8.37 -12.72
N ALA A 31 1.12 8.66 -12.25
CA ALA A 31 2.10 7.64 -11.88
C ALA A 31 3.07 8.13 -10.78
N PHE A 32 3.68 7.20 -10.05
CA PHE A 32 4.72 7.50 -9.07
C PHE A 32 5.80 6.43 -9.06
N GLU A 33 7.02 6.79 -8.67
CA GLU A 33 8.14 5.84 -8.60
C GLU A 33 8.17 5.11 -7.25
N ARG A 34 8.16 3.78 -7.29
CA ARG A 34 8.42 2.91 -6.13
C ARG A 34 9.74 2.17 -6.32
N SER A 35 10.16 1.43 -5.30
CA SER A 35 11.41 0.65 -5.34
C SER A 35 11.53 -0.33 -6.51
N SER A 36 10.42 -0.78 -7.09
CA SER A 36 10.38 -1.66 -8.26
C SER A 36 10.17 -0.94 -9.59
N GLY A 37 10.23 0.40 -9.63
CA GLY A 37 9.98 1.24 -10.80
C GLY A 37 8.66 2.01 -10.73
N TRP A 38 8.23 2.56 -11.86
CA TRP A 38 7.01 3.38 -11.97
C TRP A 38 5.74 2.54 -11.78
N ALA A 39 4.80 3.10 -11.02
CA ALA A 39 3.46 2.56 -10.82
C ALA A 39 2.42 3.53 -11.40
N MET A 40 1.65 3.10 -12.40
CA MET A 40 0.53 3.85 -12.98
C MET A 40 -0.75 3.66 -12.16
N VAL A 41 -1.33 4.76 -11.68
CA VAL A 41 -2.57 4.76 -10.91
C VAL A 41 -3.73 4.28 -11.79
N GLY A 42 -4.53 3.35 -11.29
CA GLY A 42 -5.68 2.79 -12.01
C GLY A 42 -5.35 1.77 -13.11
N ARG A 43 -4.07 1.66 -13.52
CA ARG A 43 -3.62 0.64 -14.50
C ARG A 43 -2.85 -0.49 -13.83
N ASP A 44 -1.91 -0.15 -12.96
CA ASP A 44 -1.06 -1.16 -12.35
C ASP A 44 -1.79 -1.82 -11.17
N PRO A 45 -1.86 -3.16 -11.15
CA PRO A 45 -2.52 -3.86 -10.06
C PRO A 45 -1.73 -3.65 -8.76
N ILE A 46 -2.36 -3.04 -7.76
CA ILE A 46 -1.79 -2.90 -6.39
C ILE A 46 -1.48 -4.29 -5.81
N ARG A 47 -2.29 -5.29 -6.19
CA ARG A 47 -2.08 -6.70 -5.92
C ARG A 47 -2.44 -7.42 -7.22
N SER A 48 -1.49 -8.09 -7.86
CA SER A 48 -1.81 -9.01 -8.94
C SER A 48 -2.92 -9.93 -8.45
N ALA A 49 -4.02 -9.98 -9.21
CA ALA A 49 -5.21 -10.71 -8.84
C ALA A 49 -4.84 -12.12 -8.35
N ASN A 50 -5.19 -12.39 -7.10
CA ASN A 50 -5.47 -13.72 -6.60
C ASN A 50 -4.35 -14.78 -6.77
N ARG A 51 -3.09 -14.46 -6.42
CA ARG A 51 -2.19 -15.55 -5.98
C ARG A 51 -2.58 -15.89 -4.54
N PRO A 52 -3.17 -17.07 -4.27
CA PRO A 52 -3.42 -17.48 -2.90
C PRO A 52 -2.08 -17.48 -2.17
N PHE A 53 -2.03 -16.82 -1.01
CA PHE A 53 -0.87 -16.88 -0.15
C PHE A 53 -0.64 -18.35 0.23
N ARG A 54 0.43 -18.96 -0.30
CA ARG A 54 0.80 -20.36 -0.03
C ARG A 54 1.67 -20.53 1.22
N GLY A 55 1.86 -19.46 1.99
CA GLY A 55 2.63 -19.53 3.23
C GLY A 55 1.79 -20.07 4.38
N VAL A 56 2.45 -20.66 5.36
CA VAL A 56 1.82 -21.02 6.65
C VAL A 56 1.35 -19.74 7.34
N GLU A 57 0.16 -19.78 7.95
CA GLU A 57 -0.38 -18.69 8.78
C GLU A 57 0.65 -18.30 9.86
N ARG A 58 1.05 -17.03 9.89
CA ARG A 58 2.10 -16.53 10.80
C ARG A 58 1.55 -15.85 12.04
N ARG A 59 0.26 -15.51 12.07
CA ARG A 59 -0.36 -14.98 13.28
C ARG A 59 -0.43 -16.13 14.28
N ARG A 60 0.36 -16.04 15.34
CA ARG A 60 0.17 -16.89 16.51
C ARG A 60 -1.24 -16.61 17.03
N SER A 61 -2.12 -17.60 16.98
CA SER A 61 -3.39 -17.53 17.70
C SER A 61 -3.03 -17.36 19.17
N VAL A 62 -3.23 -16.16 19.71
CA VAL A 62 -3.19 -15.97 21.15
C VAL A 62 -4.41 -16.72 21.68
N VAL A 63 -4.22 -17.97 22.09
CA VAL A 63 -5.24 -18.73 22.79
C VAL A 63 -5.36 -18.07 24.15
N PHE A 64 -6.33 -17.18 24.30
CA PHE A 64 -6.71 -16.66 25.60
C PHE A 64 -7.32 -17.82 26.39
N HIS A 65 -6.50 -18.47 27.21
CA HIS A 65 -7.01 -19.35 28.26
C HIS A 65 -7.74 -18.46 29.26
N GLN A 66 -9.06 -18.46 29.17
CA GLN A 66 -9.94 -17.88 30.15
C GLN A 66 -9.89 -18.79 31.39
N THR A 67 -8.95 -18.53 32.30
CA THR A 67 -8.94 -19.22 33.59
C THR A 67 -10.10 -18.66 34.39
N SER A 68 -11.21 -19.39 34.40
CA SER A 68 -12.31 -19.18 35.33
C SER A 68 -11.79 -19.43 36.75
N LEU A 69 -11.64 -18.38 37.55
CA LEU A 69 -11.44 -18.52 38.99
C LEU A 69 -12.84 -18.66 39.61
N ALA A 70 -13.23 -19.89 39.92
CA ALA A 70 -14.42 -20.20 40.68
C ALA A 70 -14.06 -20.38 42.16
N ALA A 71 -14.91 -19.76 43.01
CA ALA A 71 -15.07 -19.90 44.46
C ALA A 71 -13.99 -19.31 45.37
#